data_AF-A0A6B2VAS3-F1
#
_entry.id   AF-A0A6B2VAS3-F1
#
_cell.length_a   1.000
_cell.length_b   1.000
_cell.length_c   1.000
_cell.angle_alpha   90.00
_cell.angle_beta   90.00
_cell.angle_gamma   90.00
#
_symmetry.space_group_name_H-M   'P 1'
#
loop_
_entity.id
_entity.type
_entity.pdbx_description
1 polymer ?
#
loop_
_entity_poly.entity_id
_entity_poly.type
_entity_poly.pdbx_seq_one_letter_code
_entity_poly.pdbx_strand_id
1 'polypeptide(L)'
;MGQPEMQPERPPRDGRGDGAAGPGPGDLTGRPFPLGDWGEPAQRLDDLYRWVERGALQTASWYLAERVWKRRGARALRCGAAAGAVAGAALPLLDLTGVLDGAARWGYLALLVSVACVGVDRYFGVTSGWMRDVATAQAVQRRLQLLQFEWASENVREVLGPTEGTAGEAAERCLG
;
A
#
# COMPACT_ATOMS: atom_id res chain seq x y z
N MET A 1 26.11 -58.86 13.61
CA MET A 1 27.12 -57.98 12.99
C MET A 1 26.38 -57.20 11.90
N GLY A 2 25.85 -55.98 12.06
CA GLY A 2 26.18 -54.91 12.99
C GLY A 2 26.78 -53.74 12.22
N GLN A 3 25.97 -52.98 11.47
CA GLN A 3 26.25 -51.60 11.10
C GLN A 3 24.96 -50.89 10.67
N PRO A 4 24.49 -49.87 11.41
CA PRO A 4 23.39 -49.02 11.00
C PRO A 4 23.92 -47.84 10.19
N GLU A 5 23.42 -47.64 8.97
CA GLU A 5 23.68 -46.41 8.24
C GLU A 5 22.85 -45.27 8.84
N MET A 6 23.50 -44.45 9.68
CA MET A 6 22.95 -43.19 10.15
C MET A 6 22.90 -42.19 9.00
N GLN A 7 21.72 -41.93 8.48
CA GLN A 7 21.47 -40.70 7.71
C GLN A 7 21.58 -39.51 8.67
N PRO A 8 22.31 -38.43 8.31
CA PRO A 8 22.40 -37.27 9.17
C PRO A 8 21.06 -36.53 9.12
N GLU A 9 20.33 -36.55 10.24
CA GLU A 9 19.23 -35.63 10.48
C GLU A 9 19.72 -34.19 10.26
N ARG A 10 19.14 -33.51 9.27
CA ARG A 10 19.29 -32.07 9.13
C ARG A 10 18.46 -31.41 10.23
N PRO A 11 19.03 -30.49 11.02
CA PRO A 11 18.29 -29.80 12.05
C PRO A 11 17.18 -28.94 11.42
N PRO A 12 16.04 -28.76 12.11
CA PRO A 12 15.03 -27.81 11.68
C PRO A 12 15.69 -26.43 11.65
N ARG A 13 15.65 -25.77 10.49
CA ARG A 13 16.08 -24.38 10.41
C ARG A 13 15.11 -23.57 11.25
N ASP A 14 15.61 -23.19 12.41
CA ASP A 14 15.02 -22.26 13.36
C ASP A 14 14.38 -21.07 12.65
N GLY A 15 13.19 -20.73 13.13
CA GLY A 15 12.60 -19.43 12.95
C GLY A 15 13.59 -18.36 13.36
N ARG A 16 14.13 -17.66 12.37
CA ARG A 16 14.88 -16.43 12.54
C ARG A 16 14.09 -15.35 11.82
N GLY A 17 13.56 -14.43 12.62
CA GLY A 17 12.53 -13.49 12.23
C GLY A 17 12.89 -12.64 11.02
N ASP A 18 11.94 -12.57 10.09
CA ASP A 18 11.81 -11.44 9.18
C ASP A 18 10.91 -10.40 9.83
N GLY A 19 11.52 -9.63 10.72
CA GLY A 19 11.04 -8.30 11.02
C GLY A 19 11.25 -7.40 9.80
N ALA A 20 10.16 -6.76 9.36
CA ALA A 20 10.16 -5.51 8.61
C ALA A 20 10.62 -5.51 7.13
N ALA A 21 10.40 -6.60 6.39
CA ALA A 21 10.29 -6.54 4.93
C ALA A 21 8.89 -6.99 4.52
N GLY A 22 8.04 -6.06 4.08
CA GLY A 22 6.72 -6.40 3.57
C GLY A 22 6.83 -7.39 2.40
N PRO A 23 5.86 -8.31 2.21
CA PRO A 23 5.96 -9.33 1.18
C PRO A 23 5.99 -8.65 -0.19
N GLY A 24 7.04 -8.93 -0.97
CA GLY A 24 7.15 -8.46 -2.34
C GLY A 24 6.11 -9.12 -3.26
N PRO A 25 5.95 -8.62 -4.50
CA PRO A 25 4.90 -9.04 -5.43
C PRO A 25 4.84 -10.55 -5.74
N GLY A 26 5.91 -11.30 -5.48
CA GLY A 26 5.99 -12.75 -5.69
C GLY A 26 5.35 -13.61 -4.59
N ASP A 27 5.00 -13.04 -3.44
CA ASP A 27 4.46 -13.78 -2.29
C ASP A 27 2.91 -13.77 -2.23
N LEU A 28 2.26 -13.16 -3.23
CA LEU A 28 0.80 -13.13 -3.34
C LEU A 28 0.21 -14.52 -3.63
N THR A 29 1.00 -15.42 -4.23
CA THR A 29 0.65 -16.82 -4.51
C THR A 29 1.38 -17.82 -3.60
N GLY A 30 2.31 -17.35 -2.75
CA GLY A 30 3.22 -18.19 -1.97
C GLY A 30 2.72 -18.57 -0.58
N ARG A 31 1.67 -17.90 -0.07
CA ARG A 31 1.09 -18.26 1.21
C ARG A 31 0.49 -19.66 1.13
N PRO A 32 0.89 -20.60 2.01
CA PRO A 32 0.30 -21.92 2.01
C PRO A 32 -1.21 -21.77 2.21
N PHE A 33 -1.96 -22.22 1.21
CA PHE A 33 -3.41 -22.32 1.32
C PHE A 33 -3.71 -23.18 2.55
N PRO A 34 -4.62 -22.75 3.45
CA PRO A 34 -4.98 -23.57 4.60
C PRO A 34 -5.72 -24.82 4.11
N LEU A 35 -4.97 -25.88 3.78
CA LEU A 35 -5.49 -27.23 3.54
C LEU A 35 -5.80 -27.83 4.91
N GLY A 36 -7.04 -27.66 5.35
CA GLY A 36 -7.55 -28.18 6.61
C GLY A 36 -8.75 -29.09 6.40
N ASP A 37 -8.98 -29.97 7.38
CA ASP A 37 -10.11 -30.91 7.41
C ASP A 37 -11.45 -30.17 7.30
N TRP A 38 -12.31 -30.57 6.35
CA TRP A 38 -13.62 -29.95 6.03
C TRP A 38 -14.76 -30.47 6.92
N GLY A 39 -14.45 -31.24 7.97
CA GLY A 39 -15.45 -31.74 8.94
C GLY A 39 -16.27 -30.65 9.63
N GLU A 40 -15.76 -29.41 9.72
CA GLU A 40 -16.45 -28.24 10.29
C GLU A 40 -16.47 -27.07 9.28
N PRO A 41 -17.37 -27.09 8.29
CA PRO A 41 -17.30 -26.21 7.12
C PRO A 41 -17.45 -24.70 7.46
N ALA A 42 -18.24 -24.34 8.46
CA ALA A 42 -18.46 -22.93 8.83
C ALA A 42 -17.19 -22.26 9.37
N GLN A 43 -16.46 -22.93 10.27
CA GLN A 43 -15.20 -22.42 10.82
C GLN A 43 -14.10 -22.37 9.75
N ARG A 44 -14.09 -23.31 8.80
CA ARG A 44 -13.15 -23.28 7.68
C ARG A 44 -13.39 -22.12 6.73
N LEU A 45 -14.64 -21.78 6.47
CA LEU A 45 -14.95 -20.64 5.64
C LEU A 45 -14.58 -19.31 6.33
N ASP A 46 -14.75 -19.18 7.65
CA ASP A 46 -14.27 -18.01 8.43
C ASP A 46 -12.74 -17.91 8.40
N ASP A 47 -12.02 -19.03 8.56
CA ASP A 47 -10.56 -19.08 8.45
C ASP A 47 -10.07 -18.66 7.05
N LEU A 48 -10.74 -19.13 6.00
CA LEU A 48 -10.44 -18.76 4.62
C LEU A 48 -10.71 -17.27 4.38
N TYR A 49 -11.84 -16.76 4.85
CA TYR A 49 -12.19 -15.34 4.79
C TYR A 49 -11.11 -14.47 5.45
N ARG A 50 -10.70 -14.80 6.69
CA ARG A 50 -9.63 -14.06 7.41
C ARG A 50 -8.26 -14.19 6.76
N TRP A 51 -7.98 -15.30 6.08
CA TRP A 51 -6.74 -15.47 5.32
C TRP A 51 -6.73 -14.54 4.09
N VAL A 52 -7.84 -14.50 3.32
CA VAL A 52 -8.00 -13.61 2.16
C VAL A 52 -7.98 -12.14 2.59
N GLU A 53 -8.69 -11.79 3.66
CA GLU A 53 -8.76 -10.43 4.19
C GLU A 53 -7.38 -9.90 4.60
N ARG A 54 -6.63 -10.68 5.37
CA ARG A 54 -5.24 -10.32 5.74
C ARG A 54 -4.34 -10.22 4.52
N GLY A 55 -4.51 -11.09 3.53
CA GLY A 55 -3.79 -11.03 2.25
C GLY A 55 -4.04 -9.72 1.50
N ALA A 56 -5.31 -9.34 1.37
CA ALA A 56 -5.73 -8.14 0.66
C ALA A 56 -5.30 -6.85 1.39
N LEU A 57 -5.47 -6.78 2.71
CA LEU A 57 -5.05 -5.62 3.52
C LEU A 57 -3.54 -5.41 3.50
N GLN A 58 -2.76 -6.50 3.55
CA GLN A 58 -1.31 -6.42 3.52
C GLN A 58 -0.78 -6.03 2.14
N THR A 59 -1.42 -6.52 1.07
CA THR A 59 -1.09 -6.11 -0.30
C THR A 59 -1.37 -4.63 -0.50
N ALA A 60 -2.54 -4.17 -0.05
CA ALA A 60 -2.90 -2.75 -0.13
C ALA A 60 -1.96 -1.86 0.70
N SER A 61 -1.58 -2.29 1.91
CA SER A 61 -0.68 -1.52 2.77
C SER A 61 0.74 -1.47 2.23
N TRP A 62 1.26 -2.57 1.65
CA TRP A 62 2.55 -2.59 0.96
C TRP A 62 2.58 -1.61 -0.23
N TYR A 63 1.54 -1.65 -1.07
CA TYR A 63 1.37 -0.72 -2.19
C TYR A 63 1.33 0.75 -1.75
N LEU A 64 0.77 1.05 -0.56
CA LEU A 64 0.70 2.40 0.00
C LEU A 64 2.01 2.82 0.69
N ALA A 65 2.67 1.92 1.42
CA ALA A 65 3.87 2.19 2.23
C ALA A 65 5.11 2.46 1.38
N GLU A 66 5.36 1.66 0.35
CA GLU A 66 6.51 1.83 -0.56
C GLU A 66 6.48 3.17 -1.33
N ARG A 67 5.31 3.80 -1.37
CA ARG A 67 5.06 5.04 -2.11
C ARG A 67 5.12 6.33 -1.29
N VAL A 68 5.27 6.28 0.04
CA VAL A 68 5.51 7.49 0.87
C VAL A 68 6.83 8.15 0.49
N TRP A 69 7.85 7.37 0.14
CA TRP A 69 9.14 7.87 -0.36
C TRP A 69 9.02 8.57 -1.72
N LYS A 70 8.17 8.07 -2.62
CA LYS A 70 7.87 8.73 -3.91
C LYS A 70 7.13 10.05 -3.73
N ARG A 71 6.19 10.12 -2.77
CA ARG A 71 5.50 11.36 -2.39
C ARG A 71 6.46 12.39 -1.80
N ARG A 72 7.40 11.95 -0.96
CA ARG A 72 8.47 12.81 -0.41
C ARG A 72 9.39 13.32 -1.52
N GLY A 73 9.77 12.47 -2.47
CA GLY A 73 10.56 12.87 -3.65
C GLY A 73 9.86 13.92 -4.51
N ALA A 74 8.58 13.72 -4.85
CA ALA A 74 7.79 14.70 -5.59
C ALA A 74 7.64 16.04 -4.83
N ARG A 75 7.51 15.98 -3.50
CA ARG A 75 7.43 17.19 -2.67
C ARG A 75 8.76 17.92 -2.59
N ALA A 76 9.87 17.17 -2.48
CA ALA A 76 11.22 17.73 -2.53
C ALA A 76 11.49 18.41 -3.88
N LEU A 77 11.09 17.79 -5.00
CA LEU A 77 11.20 18.39 -6.33
C LEU A 77 10.38 19.67 -6.46
N ARG A 78 9.15 19.71 -5.95
CA ARG A 78 8.32 20.93 -5.94
C ARG A 78 8.90 22.03 -5.07
N CYS A 79 9.40 21.69 -3.88
CA CYS A 79 10.07 22.64 -3.00
C CYS A 79 11.37 23.17 -3.64
N GLY A 80 12.15 22.30 -4.28
CA GLY A 80 13.34 22.69 -5.04
C GLY A 80 13.02 23.61 -6.21
N ALA A 81 11.94 23.31 -6.95
CA ALA A 81 11.46 24.17 -8.03
C ALA A 81 11.03 25.56 -7.53
N ALA A 82 10.24 25.62 -6.46
CA ALA A 82 9.78 26.87 -5.87
C ALA A 82 10.95 27.68 -5.29
N ALA A 83 11.84 27.04 -4.53
CA ALA A 83 13.02 27.69 -3.97
C ALA A 83 13.96 28.21 -5.07
N GLY A 84 14.18 27.42 -6.13
CA GLY A 84 14.98 27.83 -7.28
C GLY A 84 14.38 29.00 -8.05
N ALA A 85 13.05 29.05 -8.21
CA ALA A 85 12.36 30.17 -8.85
C ALA A 85 12.45 31.46 -8.01
N VAL A 86 12.22 31.36 -6.69
CA VAL A 86 12.32 32.49 -5.77
C VAL A 86 13.76 33.02 -5.72
N ALA A 87 14.75 32.15 -5.52
CA ALA A 87 16.15 32.54 -5.52
C ALA A 87 16.59 33.11 -6.88
N GLY A 88 16.09 32.51 -7.97
CA GLY A 88 16.33 32.95 -9.33
C GLY A 88 15.85 34.37 -9.64
N ALA A 89 14.74 34.79 -9.02
CA ALA A 89 14.22 36.14 -9.14
C ALA A 89 14.84 37.11 -8.11
N ALA A 90 15.10 36.66 -6.87
CA ALA A 90 15.56 37.51 -5.79
C ALA A 90 17.05 37.85 -5.88
N LEU A 91 17.91 36.89 -6.27
CA LEU A 91 19.36 37.09 -6.29
C LEU A 91 19.83 38.18 -7.28
N PRO A 92 19.30 38.26 -8.53
CA PRO A 92 19.64 39.36 -9.43
C PRO A 92 19.17 40.73 -8.93
N LEU A 93 18.03 40.78 -8.21
CA LEU A 93 17.51 42.03 -7.63
C LEU A 93 18.39 42.52 -6.47
N LEU A 94 18.92 41.62 -5.64
CA LEU A 94 19.86 41.95 -4.56
C LEU A 94 21.22 42.41 -5.06
N ASP A 95 21.67 41.87 -6.19
CA ASP A 95 22.87 42.33 -6.90
C ASP A 95 22.65 43.74 -7.47
N LEU A 96 21.49 44.00 -8.08
CA LEU A 96 21.09 45.31 -8.60
C LEU A 96 21.01 46.40 -7.53
N THR A 97 20.58 46.05 -6.32
CA THR A 97 20.52 47.01 -5.19
C THR A 97 21.87 47.16 -4.48
N GLY A 98 22.92 46.46 -4.92
CA GLY A 98 24.25 46.50 -4.32
C GLY A 98 24.33 45.87 -2.92
N VAL A 99 23.31 45.11 -2.53
CA VAL A 99 23.26 44.46 -1.21
C VAL A 99 24.19 43.24 -1.18
N LEU A 100 24.32 42.53 -2.31
CA LEU A 100 25.15 41.34 -2.47
C LEU A 100 25.81 41.30 -3.85
N ASP A 101 27.07 41.72 -3.93
CA ASP A 101 27.84 41.75 -5.17
C ASP A 101 28.06 40.34 -5.76
N GLY A 102 27.75 40.19 -7.05
CA GLY A 102 27.95 38.96 -7.81
C GLY A 102 26.91 37.87 -7.51
N ALA A 103 25.73 38.26 -7.00
CA ALA A 103 24.62 37.35 -6.73
C ALA A 103 23.84 36.93 -7.99
N ALA A 104 23.84 37.73 -9.08
CA ALA A 104 23.05 37.44 -10.27
C ALA A 104 23.38 36.08 -10.93
N ARG A 105 24.67 35.69 -10.96
CA ARG A 105 25.12 34.37 -11.48
C ARG A 105 24.50 33.19 -10.73
N TRP A 106 24.29 33.32 -9.43
CA TRP A 106 23.66 32.29 -8.60
C TRP A 106 22.14 32.25 -8.83
N GLY A 107 21.53 33.38 -9.21
CA GLY A 107 20.14 33.43 -9.66
C GLY A 107 19.89 32.58 -10.91
N TYR A 108 20.76 32.69 -11.92
CA TYR A 108 20.65 31.84 -13.13
C TYR A 108 20.80 30.35 -12.83
N LEU A 109 21.72 29.98 -11.93
CA LEU A 109 21.84 28.60 -11.46
C LEU A 109 20.58 28.13 -10.74
N ALA A 110 19.97 28.98 -9.91
CA ALA A 110 18.74 28.66 -9.20
C ALA A 110 17.55 28.47 -10.16
N LEU A 111 17.44 29.26 -11.23
CA LEU A 111 16.46 29.06 -12.30
C LEU A 111 16.68 27.73 -13.04
N LEU A 112 17.94 27.39 -13.35
CA LEU A 112 18.26 26.13 -14.02
C LEU A 112 17.88 24.92 -13.16
N VAL A 113 18.18 24.97 -11.85
CA VAL A 113 17.73 23.95 -10.89
C VAL A 113 16.21 23.86 -10.85
N SER A 114 15.51 25.00 -10.87
CA SER A 114 14.04 25.03 -10.87
C SER A 114 13.45 24.30 -12.08
N VAL A 115 13.94 24.63 -13.28
CA VAL A 115 13.51 23.99 -14.53
C VAL A 115 13.87 22.51 -14.55
N ALA A 116 15.07 22.14 -14.07
CA ALA A 116 15.48 20.75 -13.97
C ALA A 116 14.57 19.95 -13.02
N CYS A 117 14.18 20.52 -11.86
CA CYS A 117 13.23 19.88 -10.95
C CYS A 117 11.86 19.63 -11.61
N VAL A 118 11.35 20.61 -12.37
CA VAL A 118 10.09 20.46 -13.13
C VAL A 118 10.22 19.41 -14.23
N GLY A 119 11.34 19.42 -14.96
CA GLY A 119 11.64 18.45 -16.01
C GLY A 119 11.70 17.02 -15.48
N VAL A 120 12.39 16.81 -14.35
CA VAL A 120 12.48 15.50 -13.68
C VAL A 120 11.11 15.01 -13.22
N ASP A 121 10.28 15.86 -12.59
CA ASP A 121 8.92 15.48 -12.16
C ASP A 121 8.05 15.03 -13.34
N ARG A 122 8.18 15.72 -14.48
CA ARG A 122 7.42 15.45 -15.70
C ARG A 122 7.91 14.22 -16.46
N TYR A 123 9.23 14.05 -16.60
CA TYR A 123 9.84 12.97 -17.40
C TYR A 123 9.79 11.62 -16.68
N PHE A 124 10.07 11.60 -15.37
CA PHE A 124 9.96 10.36 -14.59
C PHE A 124 8.51 9.96 -14.30
N GLY A 125 7.54 10.82 -14.65
CA GLY A 125 6.13 10.50 -14.45
C GLY A 125 5.83 10.15 -13.00
N VAL A 126 6.55 10.73 -12.04
CA VAL A 126 6.42 10.41 -10.60
C VAL A 126 4.96 10.56 -10.18
N THR A 127 4.26 11.53 -10.79
CA THR A 127 2.83 11.79 -10.59
C THR A 127 1.92 10.83 -11.37
N SER A 128 2.25 10.45 -12.62
CA SER A 128 1.39 9.58 -13.46
C SER A 128 1.50 8.10 -13.09
N GLY A 129 2.70 7.61 -12.77
CA GLY A 129 2.90 6.27 -12.24
C GLY A 129 2.20 6.08 -10.89
N TRP A 130 2.12 7.12 -10.06
CA TRP A 130 1.40 7.07 -8.78
C TRP A 130 -0.10 6.81 -8.95
N MET A 131 -0.78 7.53 -9.85
CA MET A 131 -2.22 7.38 -10.09
C MET A 131 -2.59 5.98 -10.57
N ARG A 132 -1.73 5.34 -11.38
CA ARG A 132 -2.00 3.98 -11.89
C ARG A 132 -2.05 2.96 -10.76
N ASP A 133 -1.04 2.90 -9.90
CA ASP A 133 -1.04 1.88 -8.84
C ASP A 133 -1.99 2.25 -7.68
N VAL A 134 -2.36 3.52 -7.49
CA VAL A 134 -3.44 3.89 -6.56
C VAL A 134 -4.79 3.40 -7.06
N ALA A 135 -5.06 3.51 -8.37
CA ALA A 135 -6.27 2.93 -8.95
C ALA A 135 -6.31 1.41 -8.74
N THR A 136 -5.17 0.72 -8.85
CA THR A 136 -5.08 -0.73 -8.56
C THR A 136 -5.33 -1.03 -7.08
N ALA A 137 -4.71 -0.28 -6.16
CA ALA A 137 -4.93 -0.46 -4.73
C ALA A 137 -6.40 -0.21 -4.33
N GLN A 138 -7.02 0.82 -4.89
CA GLN A 138 -8.45 1.09 -4.67
C GLN A 138 -9.36 0.01 -5.26
N ALA A 139 -9.00 -0.55 -6.42
CA ALA A 139 -9.75 -1.66 -7.00
C ALA A 139 -9.70 -2.90 -6.08
N VAL A 140 -8.55 -3.19 -5.47
CA VAL A 140 -8.41 -4.27 -4.47
C VAL A 140 -9.24 -3.97 -3.23
N GLN A 141 -9.17 -2.75 -2.70
CA GLN A 141 -9.97 -2.35 -1.53
C GLN A 141 -11.48 -2.46 -1.78
N ARG A 142 -11.97 -2.03 -2.94
CA ARG A 142 -13.40 -2.15 -3.29
C ARG A 142 -13.85 -3.62 -3.35
N ARG A 143 -13.05 -4.49 -3.95
CA ARG A 143 -13.35 -5.93 -4.02
C ARG A 143 -13.33 -6.56 -2.63
N LEU A 144 -12.38 -6.16 -1.78
CA LEU A 144 -12.34 -6.61 -0.40
C LEU A 144 -13.61 -6.17 0.35
N GLN A 145 -14.00 -4.90 0.26
CA GLN A 145 -15.22 -4.39 0.91
C GLN A 145 -16.48 -5.14 0.47
N LEU A 146 -16.60 -5.47 -0.82
CA LEU A 146 -17.70 -6.28 -1.32
C LEU A 146 -17.68 -7.68 -0.72
N LEU A 147 -16.52 -8.34 -0.70
CA LEU A 147 -16.38 -9.65 -0.06
C LEU A 147 -16.75 -9.62 1.42
N GLN A 148 -16.30 -8.61 2.18
CA GLN A 148 -16.64 -8.44 3.60
C GLN A 148 -18.15 -8.25 3.80
N PHE A 149 -18.80 -7.47 2.94
CA PHE A 149 -20.23 -7.23 3.00
C PHE A 149 -21.03 -8.49 2.65
N GLU A 150 -20.69 -9.17 1.56
CA GLU A 150 -21.32 -10.43 1.16
C GLU A 150 -21.17 -11.48 2.27
N TRP A 151 -19.95 -11.61 2.82
CA TRP A 151 -19.68 -12.51 3.93
C TRP A 151 -20.53 -12.18 5.16
N ALA A 152 -20.59 -10.91 5.57
CA ALA A 152 -21.41 -10.47 6.70
C ALA A 152 -22.91 -10.76 6.47
N SER A 153 -23.41 -10.52 5.25
CA SER A 153 -24.81 -10.79 4.90
C SER A 153 -25.15 -12.28 4.94
N GLU A 154 -24.22 -13.14 4.53
CA GLU A 154 -24.41 -14.59 4.54
C GLU A 154 -24.34 -15.15 5.96
N ASN A 155 -23.41 -14.68 6.79
CA ASN A 155 -23.35 -15.04 8.21
C ASN A 155 -24.65 -14.65 8.95
N VAL A 156 -25.20 -13.47 8.65
CA VAL A 156 -26.48 -13.03 9.21
C VAL A 156 -27.62 -13.94 8.74
N ARG A 157 -27.63 -14.36 7.47
CA ARG A 157 -28.63 -15.29 6.93
C ARG A 157 -28.53 -16.69 7.52
N GLU A 158 -27.32 -17.17 7.78
CA GLU A 158 -27.08 -18.47 8.42
C GLU A 158 -27.58 -18.47 9.88
N VAL A 159 -27.32 -17.39 10.63
CA VAL A 159 -27.76 -17.25 12.04
C VAL A 159 -29.27 -17.00 12.17
N LEU A 160 -29.87 -16.24 11.26
CA LEU A 160 -31.30 -15.90 11.30
C LEU A 160 -32.19 -16.94 10.58
N GLY A 161 -31.61 -17.89 9.86
CA GLY A 161 -32.34 -18.76 8.93
C GLY A 161 -32.89 -17.99 7.72
N PRO A 162 -33.51 -18.65 6.72
CA PRO A 162 -34.13 -17.97 5.58
C PRO A 162 -35.18 -17.01 6.12
N THR A 163 -34.89 -15.72 6.13
CA THR A 163 -35.87 -14.71 6.55
C THR A 163 -36.95 -14.65 5.48
N GLU A 164 -38.05 -15.40 5.67
CA GLU A 164 -39.27 -15.22 4.87
C GLU A 164 -39.89 -13.82 5.11
N GLY A 165 -39.38 -13.02 6.05
CA GLY A 165 -39.76 -11.63 6.29
C GLY A 165 -38.61 -10.66 6.00
N THR A 166 -38.85 -9.68 5.12
CA THR A 166 -37.86 -8.63 4.80
C THR A 166 -37.42 -7.85 6.05
N ALA A 167 -36.22 -7.27 6.03
CA ALA A 167 -35.64 -6.50 7.13
C ALA A 167 -36.57 -5.40 7.72
N GLY A 168 -37.58 -4.97 6.97
CA GLY A 168 -38.64 -4.06 7.45
C GLY A 168 -39.52 -4.65 8.55
N GLU A 169 -39.90 -5.94 8.50
CA GLU A 169 -40.75 -6.57 9.52
C GLU A 169 -40.00 -6.79 10.84
N ALA A 170 -38.68 -6.99 10.78
CA ALA A 170 -37.84 -7.06 11.98
C ALA A 170 -37.71 -5.68 12.65
N ALA A 171 -37.62 -4.61 11.86
CA ALA A 171 -37.56 -3.24 12.37
C ALA A 171 -38.90 -2.79 13.00
N GLU A 172 -40.04 -3.18 12.42
CA GLU A 172 -41.36 -2.88 13.00
C GLU A 172 -41.61 -3.57 14.34
N ARG A 173 -41.16 -4.83 14.53
CA ARG A 173 -41.27 -5.52 15.83
C ARG A 173 -40.43 -4.93 16.94
N CYS A 174 -39.38 -4.18 16.62
CA CYS A 174 -38.55 -3.51 17.62
C CYS A 174 -39.03 -2.10 17.97
N LEU A 175 -39.95 -1.53 17.19
CA LEU A 175 -40.44 -0.17 17.34
C LEU A 175 -41.92 -0.07 17.75
N GLY A 176 -42.67 -1.18 17.71
CA GLY A 176 -44.03 -1.31 18.27
C GLY A 176 -44.01 -1.89 19.68
#